data_AF-A0A956BZD1-F1
#
_entry.id   AF-A0A956BZD1-F1
#
_cell.length_a   1.000
_cell.length_b   1.000
_cell.length_c   1.000
_cell.angle_alpha   90.00
_cell.angle_beta   90.00
_cell.angle_gamma   90.00
#
_symmetry.space_group_name_H-M   'P 1'
#
loop_
_entity.id
_entity.type
_entity.pdbx_description
1 polymer ?
#
loop_
_entity_poly.entity_id
_entity_poly.type
_entity_poly.pdbx_seq_one_letter_code
_entity_poly.pdbx_strand_id
1 'polypeptide(L)'
;MKFVCAFAWSDLSVQKGERAFIAKLVRQLELTDDEQEQVEQWLAIPPRAEEVDPEDVPQAHRRLFLDAARATVVADGHIDMEEAENLALLEMILKP
;
A
#
# COMPACT_ATOMS: atom_id res chain seq x y z
N MET A 1 5.90 0.89 5.07
CA MET A 1 5.37 -0.16 4.18
C MET A 1 4.12 -0.87 4.69
N LYS A 2 3.95 -1.09 6.01
CA LYS A 2 2.79 -1.76 6.59
C LYS A 2 1.43 -1.30 6.05
N PHE A 3 1.20 0.02 5.98
CA PHE A 3 -0.04 0.57 5.42
C PHE A 3 -0.21 0.26 3.94
N VAL A 4 0.84 0.40 3.12
CA VAL A 4 0.76 0.08 1.68
C VAL A 4 0.34 -1.38 1.48
N CYS A 5 0.89 -2.30 2.27
CA CYS A 5 0.49 -3.69 2.22
C CYS A 5 -0.95 -3.88 2.69
N ALA A 6 -1.35 -3.28 3.83
CA ALA A 6 -2.72 -3.34 4.33
C ALA A 6 -3.75 -2.78 3.33
N PHE A 7 -3.40 -1.70 2.64
CA PHE A 7 -4.21 -1.06 1.63
C PHE A 7 -4.35 -1.91 0.37
N ALA A 8 -3.29 -2.62 -0.02
CA ALA A 8 -3.35 -3.57 -1.13
C ALA A 8 -4.25 -4.79 -0.84
N TRP A 9 -4.61 -5.03 0.42
CA TRP A 9 -5.59 -6.05 0.82
C TRP A 9 -7.03 -5.51 0.88
N SER A 10 -7.32 -4.38 0.21
CA SER A 10 -8.59 -3.67 0.33
C SER A 10 -9.82 -4.52 0.02
N ASP A 11 -9.71 -5.49 -0.88
CA ASP A 11 -10.77 -6.44 -1.28
C ASP A 11 -10.58 -7.84 -0.66
N LEU A 12 -9.72 -7.96 0.37
CA LEU A 12 -9.24 -9.22 0.97
C LEU A 12 -8.44 -10.12 0.01
N SER A 13 -7.99 -9.59 -1.12
CA SER A 13 -7.10 -10.22 -2.08
C SER A 13 -5.91 -9.29 -2.36
N VAL A 14 -4.84 -9.83 -2.93
CA VAL A 14 -3.77 -9.02 -3.53
C VAL A 14 -3.40 -9.69 -4.83
N GLN A 15 -3.63 -9.01 -5.94
CA GLN A 15 -3.39 -9.54 -7.27
C GLN A 15 -1.89 -9.66 -7.56
N LYS A 16 -1.54 -10.48 -8.57
CA LYS A 16 -0.14 -10.67 -8.99
C LYS A 16 0.53 -9.37 -9.44
N GLY A 17 -0.22 -8.47 -10.09
CA GLY A 17 0.27 -7.17 -10.54
C GLY A 17 0.66 -6.27 -9.37
N GLU A 18 -0.22 -6.17 -8.38
CA GLU A 18 -0.03 -5.38 -7.17
C GLU A 18 1.15 -5.90 -6.33
N ARG A 19 1.25 -7.23 -6.15
CA ARG A 19 2.40 -7.86 -5.47
C ARG A 19 3.71 -7.53 -6.17
N ALA A 20 3.75 -7.62 -7.50
CA ALA A 20 4.94 -7.30 -8.27
C ALA A 20 5.32 -5.81 -8.18
N PHE A 21 4.32 -4.93 -8.12
CA PHE A 21 4.54 -3.50 -7.91
C PHE A 21 5.12 -3.21 -6.52
N ILE A 22 4.55 -3.79 -5.46
CA ILE A 22 5.05 -3.61 -4.08
C ILE A 22 6.48 -4.15 -3.97
N ALA A 23 6.79 -5.29 -4.57
CA ALA A 23 8.16 -5.82 -4.62
C ALA A 23 9.14 -4.86 -5.34
N LYS A 24 8.68 -4.20 -6.41
CA LYS A 24 9.48 -3.16 -7.09
C LYS A 24 9.69 -1.93 -6.22
N LEU A 25 8.65 -1.48 -5.53
CA LEU A 25 8.70 -0.34 -4.62
C LEU A 25 9.67 -0.60 -3.45
N VAL A 26 9.63 -1.79 -2.86
CA VAL A 26 10.56 -2.23 -1.81
C VAL A 26 12.02 -2.09 -2.26
N ARG A 27 12.32 -2.53 -3.48
CA ARG A 27 13.67 -2.41 -4.06
C ARG A 27 14.07 -0.95 -4.33
N GLN A 28 13.13 -0.10 -4.72
CA GLN A 28 13.40 1.32 -4.98
C GLN A 28 13.61 2.14 -3.71
N LEU A 29 13.02 1.71 -2.59
CA LEU A 29 13.17 2.36 -1.28
C LEU A 29 14.42 1.90 -0.53
N GLU A 30 15.24 1.02 -1.13
CA GLU A 30 16.48 0.50 -0.54
C GLU A 30 16.30 -0.07 0.87
N LEU A 31 15.16 -0.74 1.11
CA LEU A 31 14.84 -1.36 2.40
C LEU A 31 15.87 -2.44 2.75
N THR A 32 16.21 -2.53 4.04
CA THR A 32 17.09 -3.56 4.58
C THR A 32 16.48 -4.96 4.44
N ASP A 33 17.29 -6.01 4.46
CA ASP A 33 16.81 -7.40 4.32
C ASP A 33 15.69 -7.73 5.33
N ASP A 34 15.82 -7.27 6.58
CA ASP A 34 14.81 -7.43 7.64
C ASP A 34 13.49 -6.70 7.28
N GLU A 35 13.57 -5.49 6.72
CA GLU A 35 12.40 -4.73 6.28
C GLU A 35 11.73 -5.36 5.05
N GLN A 36 12.51 -5.96 4.14
CA GLN A 36 11.98 -6.68 2.99
C GLN A 36 11.22 -7.94 3.44
N GLU A 37 11.80 -8.73 4.33
CA GLU A 37 11.15 -9.91 4.91
C GLU A 37 9.85 -9.53 5.62
N GLN A 38 9.85 -8.41 6.35
CA GLN A 38 8.65 -7.92 7.01
C GLN A 38 7.55 -7.52 6.01
N VAL A 39 7.91 -6.96 4.85
CA VAL A 39 6.94 -6.67 3.77
C VAL A 39 6.39 -7.94 3.16
N GLU A 40 7.21 -8.97 2.93
CA GLU A 40 6.74 -10.27 2.43
C GLU A 40 5.72 -10.91 3.38
N GLN A 41 5.94 -10.81 4.70
CA GLN A 41 4.98 -11.27 5.70
C GLN A 41 3.64 -10.55 5.59
N TRP A 42 3.63 -9.23 5.40
CA TRP A 42 2.39 -8.46 5.23
C TRP A 42 1.70 -8.71 3.88
N LEU A 43 2.44 -9.10 2.85
CA LEU A 43 1.86 -9.54 1.57
C LEU A 43 1.31 -10.96 1.62
N ALA A 44 1.80 -11.80 2.55
CA ALA A 44 1.29 -13.14 2.78
C ALA A 44 0.03 -13.14 3.66
N ILE A 45 0.00 -12.29 4.69
CA ILE A 45 -1.12 -12.14 5.63
C ILE A 45 -1.32 -10.64 5.91
N PRO A 46 -2.53 -10.09 5.72
CA PRO A 46 -2.76 -8.67 6.02
C PRO A 46 -2.52 -8.41 7.51
N PRO A 47 -1.88 -7.28 7.87
CA PRO A 47 -1.93 -6.78 9.24
C PRO A 47 -3.38 -6.48 9.63
N ARG A 48 -3.70 -6.51 10.93
CA ARG A 48 -5.06 -6.18 11.36
C ARG A 48 -5.33 -4.70 11.12
N ALA A 49 -6.57 -4.36 10.79
CA ALA A 49 -6.98 -2.97 10.54
C ALA A 49 -6.67 -2.04 11.74
N GLU A 50 -6.77 -2.55 12.96
CA GLU A 50 -6.43 -1.82 14.20
C GLU A 50 -4.93 -1.54 14.40
N GLU A 51 -4.05 -2.21 13.64
CA GLU A 51 -2.60 -2.10 13.78
C GLU A 51 -1.98 -1.16 12.74
N VAL A 52 -2.81 -0.47 11.95
CA VAL A 52 -2.37 0.40 10.86
C VAL A 52 -3.23 1.67 10.82
N ASP A 53 -2.63 2.81 11.11
CA ASP A 53 -3.27 4.12 11.00
C ASP A 53 -2.71 4.88 9.77
N PRO A 54 -3.55 5.37 8.84
CA PRO A 54 -3.07 6.22 7.75
C PRO A 54 -2.40 7.49 8.27
N GLU A 55 -2.87 8.08 9.37
CA GLU A 55 -2.36 9.35 9.88
C GLU A 55 -0.93 9.27 10.43
N ASP A 56 -0.43 8.05 10.72
CA ASP A 56 0.95 7.78 11.11
C ASP A 56 1.96 8.09 10.00
N VAL A 57 1.51 8.22 8.73
CA VAL A 57 2.39 8.61 7.62
C VAL A 57 2.85 10.07 7.80
N PRO A 58 4.17 10.33 7.95
CA PRO A 58 4.68 11.69 8.12
C PRO A 58 4.26 12.59 6.97
N GLN A 59 3.84 13.83 7.26
CA GLN A 59 3.30 14.76 6.25
C GLN A 59 4.24 14.91 5.04
N ALA A 60 5.54 15.00 5.28
CA ALA A 60 6.56 15.11 4.23
C ALA A 60 6.55 13.93 3.23
N HIS A 61 6.06 12.76 3.63
CA HIS A 61 6.02 11.55 2.83
C HIS A 61 4.61 11.23 2.28
N ARG A 62 3.55 11.92 2.73
CA ARG A 62 2.17 11.63 2.31
C ARG A 62 1.98 11.68 0.80
N ARG A 63 2.62 12.63 0.11
CA ARG A 63 2.52 12.73 -1.35
C ARG A 63 3.11 11.49 -2.04
N LEU A 64 4.34 11.12 -1.67
CA LEU A 64 5.01 9.93 -2.20
C LEU A 64 4.21 8.67 -1.89
N PHE A 65 3.62 8.62 -0.69
CA PHE A 65 2.78 7.52 -0.24
C PHE A 65 1.51 7.37 -1.10
N LEU A 66 0.77 8.46 -1.31
CA LEU A 66 -0.43 8.47 -2.14
C LEU A 66 -0.12 8.11 -3.60
N ASP A 67 0.99 8.62 -4.14
CA ASP A 67 1.43 8.28 -5.50
C ASP A 67 1.75 6.78 -5.61
N ALA A 68 2.38 6.19 -4.58
CA ALA A 68 2.65 4.76 -4.52
C ALA A 68 1.37 3.91 -4.36
N ALA A 69 0.45 4.29 -3.47
CA ALA A 69 -0.83 3.59 -3.28
C ALA A 69 -1.67 3.58 -4.56
N ARG A 70 -1.76 4.73 -5.23
CA ARG A 70 -2.40 4.86 -6.55
C ARG A 70 -1.74 3.96 -7.58
N ALA A 71 -0.40 3.94 -7.62
CA ALA A 71 0.35 3.12 -8.56
C ALA A 71 0.18 1.61 -8.31
N THR A 72 0.01 1.18 -7.05
CA THR A 72 -0.33 -0.21 -6.70
C THR A 72 -1.68 -0.59 -7.28
N VAL A 73 -2.72 0.20 -7.01
CA VAL A 73 -4.09 -0.08 -7.44
C VAL A 73 -4.23 -0.12 -8.96
N VAL A 74 -3.48 0.72 -9.70
CA VAL A 74 -3.53 0.68 -11.18
C VAL A 74 -2.61 -0.37 -11.82
N ALA A 75 -1.86 -1.15 -11.03
CA ALA A 75 -0.76 -1.98 -11.54
C ALA A 75 -1.23 -3.10 -12.49
N ASP A 76 -2.47 -3.57 -12.34
CA ASP A 76 -3.07 -4.61 -13.19
C ASP A 76 -3.87 -4.04 -14.39
N GLY A 77 -4.00 -2.71 -14.47
CA GLY A 77 -4.68 -2.00 -15.56
C GLY A 77 -6.19 -1.86 -15.40
N HIS A 78 -6.77 -2.27 -14.28
CA HIS A 78 -8.19 -2.08 -13.96
C HIS A 78 -8.33 -1.63 -12.51
N ILE A 79 -9.23 -0.69 -12.23
CA ILE A 79 -9.57 -0.33 -10.85
C ILE A 79 -11.03 -0.69 -10.66
N ASP A 80 -11.32 -1.51 -9.66
CA ASP A 80 -12.70 -1.78 -9.29
C ASP A 80 -13.30 -0.65 -8.42
N MET A 81 -14.58 -0.77 -8.09
CA MET A 81 -15.28 0.27 -7.33
C MET A 81 -14.76 0.39 -5.88
N GLU A 82 -14.38 -0.73 -5.27
CA GLU A 82 -13.95 -0.79 -3.86
C GLU A 82 -12.53 -0.21 -3.72
N GLU A 83 -11.63 -0.54 -4.64
CA GLU A 83 -10.29 0.05 -4.73
C GLU A 83 -10.35 1.56 -4.98
N ALA A 84 -11.25 2.02 -5.86
CA ALA A 84 -11.44 3.43 -6.15
C ALA A 84 -12.00 4.20 -4.92
N GLU A 85 -12.97 3.62 -4.22
CA GLU A 85 -13.53 4.20 -2.99
C GLU A 85 -12.47 4.27 -1.89
N ASN A 86 -11.71 3.20 -1.68
CA ASN A 86 -10.65 3.16 -0.67
C ASN A 86 -9.53 4.16 -0.97
N LEU A 87 -9.13 4.32 -2.24
CA LEU A 87 -8.14 5.33 -2.63
C LEU A 87 -8.65 6.75 -2.39
N ALA A 88 -9.92 7.03 -2.70
CA ALA A 88 -10.53 8.32 -2.45
C ALA A 88 -10.60 8.64 -0.93
N LEU A 89 -10.95 7.65 -0.11
CA LEU A 89 -10.95 7.79 1.36
C LEU A 89 -9.53 8.07 1.88
N LEU A 90 -8.53 7.35 1.38
CA LEU A 90 -7.14 7.57 1.76
C LEU A 90 -6.66 8.99 1.42
N GLU A 91 -7.01 9.50 0.24
CA GLU A 91 -6.71 10.87 -0.19
C GLU A 91 -7.39 11.93 0.70
N MET A 92 -8.61 11.65 1.17
CA MET A 92 -9.34 12.53 2.09
C MET A 92 -8.73 12.59 3.49
N ILE A 93 -8.13 11.48 3.96
CA ILE A 93 -7.48 11.39 5.27
C ILE A 93 -6.08 12.02 5.22
N LEU A 94 -5.29 11.67 4.21
CA LEU A 94 -3.90 12.10 4.06
C LEU A 94 -3.75 13.49 3.42
N LYS A 95 -4.71 14.39 3.63
CA LYS A 95 -4.72 15.74 3.03
C LYS A 95 -3.30 16.32 2.99
N PRO A 96 -2.80 16.73 1.82
CA PRO A 96 -1.47 17.30 1.70
C PRO A 96 -1.31 18.57 2.57
#